data_AF-A0A8X7BK07-F1
#
_entry.id   AF-A0A8X7BK07-F1
#
_cell.length_a   1.000
_cell.length_b   1.000
_cell.length_c   1.000
_cell.angle_alpha   90.00
_cell.angle_beta   90.00
_cell.angle_gamma   90.00
#
_symmetry.space_group_name_H-M   'P 1'
#
loop_
_entity.id
_entity.type
_entity.pdbx_description
1 polymer ?
#
loop_
_entity_poly.entity_id
_entity_poly.type
_entity_poly.pdbx_seq_one_letter_code
_entity_poly.pdbx_strand_id
1 'polypeptide(L)'
;MPTTRAMEAQFQTLLEKLTEMKSDLTASMNANMGEMKSELTASMNANMGEMKSELTASMNANMGEMKSELTTNIAEVNTKLTNVNEQISANKEELKSDLKGIGDKLTTMDKKFEEMEGRIESVENKFEDMESKLEAKIFQKVEDVSISFRSDLEKLKQKVMTGQGDEFKFQAPYSKPSIKLSTYDGKSSWQVYKTQFSIVADANQWDSQTKACQLAASLRADAADIL
;
A
#
# COMPACT_ATOMS: atom_id res chain seq x y z
N MET A 1 -102.75 -57.84 -93.16
CA MET A 1 -101.28 -57.87 -93.02
C MET A 1 -100.91 -57.71 -91.54
N PRO A 2 -100.48 -58.77 -90.85
CA PRO A 2 -100.10 -58.75 -89.43
C PRO A 2 -98.69 -58.18 -89.15
N THR A 3 -97.82 -58.20 -90.16
CA THR A 3 -96.40 -57.87 -90.08
C THR A 3 -96.12 -56.38 -89.88
N THR A 4 -96.92 -55.49 -90.46
CA THR A 4 -96.79 -54.02 -90.30
C THR A 4 -97.10 -53.54 -88.89
N ARG A 5 -98.11 -54.13 -88.22
CA ARG A 5 -98.49 -53.76 -86.84
C ARG A 5 -97.45 -54.19 -85.79
N ALA A 6 -96.77 -55.32 -86.02
CA ALA A 6 -95.70 -55.79 -85.14
C ALA A 6 -94.41 -54.95 -85.26
N MET A 7 -94.07 -54.53 -86.48
CA MET A 7 -92.92 -53.66 -86.73
C MET A 7 -93.12 -52.25 -86.14
N GLU A 8 -94.33 -51.69 -86.26
CA GLU A 8 -94.72 -50.43 -85.61
C GLU A 8 -94.61 -50.52 -84.07
N ALA A 9 -95.10 -51.60 -83.47
CA ALA A 9 -95.00 -51.81 -82.02
C ALA A 9 -93.53 -51.92 -81.54
N GLN A 10 -92.66 -52.57 -82.31
CA GLN A 10 -91.22 -52.61 -82.01
C GLN A 10 -90.56 -51.24 -82.13
N PHE A 11 -90.93 -50.42 -83.12
CA PHE A 11 -90.40 -49.07 -83.27
C PHE A 11 -90.81 -48.16 -82.11
N GLN A 12 -92.08 -48.22 -81.69
CA GLN A 12 -92.56 -47.49 -80.50
C GLN A 12 -91.84 -47.94 -79.23
N THR A 13 -91.66 -49.26 -79.04
CA THR A 13 -90.88 -49.80 -77.91
C THR A 13 -89.45 -49.26 -77.90
N LEU A 14 -88.83 -49.13 -79.07
CA LEU A 14 -87.46 -48.65 -79.20
C LEU A 14 -87.35 -47.14 -78.94
N LEU A 15 -88.34 -46.35 -79.38
CA LEU A 15 -88.47 -44.93 -79.03
C LEU A 15 -88.62 -44.74 -77.52
N GLU A 16 -89.46 -45.54 -76.86
CA GLU A 16 -89.70 -45.46 -75.42
C GLU A 16 -88.41 -45.73 -74.64
N LYS A 17 -87.67 -46.79 -75.01
CA LYS A 17 -86.33 -47.07 -74.44
C LYS A 17 -85.31 -45.94 -74.67
N LEU A 18 -85.33 -45.30 -75.84
CA LEU A 18 -84.46 -44.16 -76.14
C LEU A 18 -84.80 -42.95 -75.26
N THR A 19 -86.09 -42.78 -74.97
CA THR A 19 -86.60 -41.69 -74.11
C THR A 19 -86.21 -41.94 -72.65
N GLU A 20 -86.37 -43.16 -72.16
CA GLU A 20 -85.88 -43.61 -70.85
C GLU A 20 -84.36 -43.39 -70.71
N MET A 21 -83.59 -43.90 -71.67
CA MET A 21 -82.13 -43.77 -71.65
C MET A 21 -81.69 -42.31 -71.61
N LYS A 22 -82.35 -41.41 -72.34
CA LYS A 22 -82.07 -39.97 -72.30
C LYS A 22 -82.42 -39.36 -70.93
N SER A 23 -83.54 -39.76 -70.34
CA SER A 23 -83.96 -39.33 -69.01
C SER A 23 -82.94 -39.77 -67.96
N ASP A 24 -82.54 -41.04 -67.96
CA ASP A 24 -81.56 -41.62 -67.04
C ASP A 24 -80.19 -40.97 -67.19
N LEU A 25 -79.73 -40.77 -68.43
CA LEU A 25 -78.46 -40.09 -68.71
C LEU A 25 -78.50 -38.65 -68.17
N THR A 26 -79.61 -37.95 -68.34
CA THR A 26 -79.81 -36.59 -67.82
C THR A 26 -79.81 -36.58 -66.29
N ALA A 27 -80.52 -37.53 -65.66
CA ALA A 27 -80.58 -37.65 -64.21
C ALA A 27 -79.21 -37.99 -63.62
N SER A 28 -78.49 -38.94 -64.22
CA SER A 28 -77.14 -39.33 -63.80
C SER A 28 -76.14 -38.18 -63.93
N MET A 29 -76.14 -37.46 -65.05
CA MET A 29 -75.27 -36.29 -65.22
C MET A 29 -75.57 -35.21 -64.17
N ASN A 30 -76.85 -34.92 -63.92
CA ASN A 30 -77.26 -33.94 -62.91
C ASN A 30 -76.84 -34.38 -61.49
N ALA A 31 -76.98 -35.66 -61.16
CA ALA A 31 -76.55 -36.22 -59.88
C ALA A 31 -75.03 -36.12 -59.70
N ASN A 32 -74.25 -36.58 -60.69
CA ASN A 32 -72.79 -36.50 -60.65
C ASN A 32 -72.28 -35.06 -60.53
N MET A 33 -72.91 -34.11 -61.24
CA MET A 33 -72.54 -32.70 -61.14
C MET A 33 -72.90 -32.12 -59.76
N GLY A 34 -74.01 -32.57 -59.16
CA GLY A 34 -74.38 -32.25 -57.78
C GLY A 34 -73.38 -32.78 -56.75
N GLU A 35 -72.99 -34.04 -56.86
CA GLU A 35 -71.98 -34.68 -56.01
C GLU A 35 -70.63 -33.98 -56.14
N MET A 36 -70.12 -33.77 -57.36
CA MET A 36 -68.85 -33.08 -57.60
C MET A 36 -68.86 -31.67 -56.99
N LYS A 37 -69.97 -30.94 -57.11
CA LYS A 37 -70.10 -29.60 -56.50
C LYS A 37 -70.10 -29.68 -54.97
N SER A 38 -70.78 -30.67 -54.40
CA SER A 38 -70.82 -30.89 -52.95
C SER A 38 -69.43 -31.23 -52.41
N GLU A 39 -68.73 -32.19 -53.03
CA GLU A 39 -67.37 -32.59 -52.66
C GLU A 39 -66.37 -31.44 -52.76
N LEU A 40 -66.41 -30.68 -53.86
CA LEU A 40 -65.54 -29.53 -54.05
C LEU A 40 -65.79 -28.46 -52.97
N THR A 41 -67.06 -28.20 -52.64
CA THR A 41 -67.44 -27.25 -51.59
C THR A 41 -66.97 -27.74 -50.22
N ALA A 42 -67.16 -29.03 -49.90
CA ALA A 42 -66.75 -29.62 -48.64
C ALA A 42 -65.23 -29.60 -48.46
N SER A 43 -64.48 -30.01 -49.49
CA SER A 43 -63.01 -29.99 -49.50
C SER A 43 -62.45 -28.58 -49.31
N MET A 44 -63.00 -27.59 -50.03
CA MET A 44 -62.54 -26.21 -49.92
C MET A 44 -62.81 -25.62 -48.53
N ASN A 45 -63.98 -25.92 -47.95
CA ASN A 45 -64.31 -25.52 -46.58
C ASN A 45 -63.42 -26.20 -45.54
N ALA A 46 -63.11 -27.49 -45.70
CA ALA A 46 -62.22 -28.23 -44.81
C ALA A 46 -60.80 -27.64 -44.84
N ASN A 47 -60.22 -27.47 -46.04
CA ASN A 47 -58.88 -26.90 -46.21
C ASN A 47 -58.77 -25.47 -45.63
N MET A 48 -59.80 -24.63 -45.82
CA MET A 48 -59.82 -23.30 -45.23
C MET A 48 -59.95 -23.34 -43.69
N GLY A 49 -60.67 -24.33 -43.16
CA GLY A 49 -60.75 -24.59 -41.73
C GLY A 49 -59.41 -25.03 -41.13
N GLU A 50 -58.72 -25.97 -41.77
CA GLU A 50 -57.39 -26.45 -41.38
C GLU A 50 -56.38 -25.31 -41.42
N MET A 51 -56.29 -24.58 -42.52
CA MET A 51 -55.37 -23.44 -42.66
C MET A 51 -55.61 -22.37 -41.58
N LYS A 52 -56.88 -22.07 -41.27
CA LYS A 52 -57.22 -21.14 -40.20
C LYS A 52 -56.81 -21.66 -38.83
N SER A 53 -56.99 -22.95 -38.57
CA SER A 53 -56.61 -23.61 -37.33
C SER A 53 -55.08 -23.59 -37.15
N GLU A 54 -54.33 -23.99 -38.18
CA GLU A 54 -52.86 -23.98 -38.17
C GLU A 54 -52.29 -22.57 -37.97
N LEU A 55 -52.82 -21.58 -38.69
CA LEU A 55 -52.40 -20.19 -38.54
C LEU A 55 -52.66 -19.66 -37.13
N THR A 56 -53.83 -20.00 -36.55
CA THR A 56 -54.18 -19.61 -35.18
C THR A 56 -53.26 -20.29 -34.16
N ALA A 57 -52.99 -21.59 -34.33
CA ALA A 57 -52.12 -22.35 -33.44
C ALA A 57 -50.68 -21.82 -33.47
N SER A 58 -50.13 -21.58 -34.67
CA SER A 58 -48.79 -21.04 -34.86
C SER A 58 -48.62 -19.64 -34.25
N MET A 59 -49.58 -18.74 -34.47
CA MET A 59 -49.56 -17.40 -33.85
C MET A 59 -49.60 -17.48 -32.33
N ASN A 60 -50.46 -18.33 -31.77
CA ASN A 60 -50.58 -18.49 -30.32
C ASN A 60 -49.31 -19.09 -29.71
N ALA A 61 -48.69 -20.08 -30.36
CA ALA A 61 -47.42 -20.67 -29.93
C ALA A 61 -46.30 -19.62 -29.92
N ASN A 62 -46.11 -18.90 -31.03
CA ASN A 62 -45.08 -17.86 -31.14
C ASN A 62 -45.27 -16.74 -30.11
N MET A 63 -46.52 -16.30 -29.87
CA MET A 63 -46.83 -15.30 -28.84
C MET A 63 -46.52 -15.84 -27.44
N GLY A 64 -46.79 -17.12 -27.18
CA GLY A 64 -46.46 -17.80 -25.92
C GLY A 64 -44.96 -17.89 -25.67
N GLU A 65 -44.19 -18.30 -26.68
CA GLU A 65 -42.73 -18.36 -26.63
C GLU A 65 -42.12 -16.99 -26.38
N MET A 66 -42.53 -15.97 -27.14
CA MET A 66 -42.06 -14.59 -26.94
C MET A 66 -42.38 -14.06 -25.55
N LYS A 67 -43.58 -14.35 -25.04
CA LYS A 67 -43.98 -13.96 -23.68
C LYS A 67 -43.13 -14.66 -22.62
N SER A 68 -42.83 -15.94 -22.82
CA SER A 68 -41.97 -16.71 -21.92
C SER A 68 -40.55 -16.15 -21.91
N GLU A 69 -39.97 -15.88 -23.08
CA GLU A 69 -38.63 -15.33 -23.22
C GLU A 69 -38.50 -13.95 -22.56
N LEU A 70 -39.47 -13.05 -22.81
CA LEU A 70 -39.52 -11.74 -22.15
C LEU A 70 -39.61 -11.87 -20.63
N THR A 71 -40.42 -12.82 -20.13
CA THR A 71 -40.56 -13.06 -18.69
C THR A 71 -39.24 -13.54 -18.07
N THR A 72 -38.54 -14.47 -18.72
CA THR A 72 -37.23 -14.96 -18.29
C THR A 72 -36.20 -13.83 -18.28
N ASN A 73 -36.11 -13.05 -19.35
CA ASN A 73 -35.15 -11.94 -19.45
C ASN A 73 -35.38 -10.88 -18.37
N ILE A 74 -36.64 -10.53 -18.08
CA ILE A 74 -36.99 -9.61 -17.00
C ILE A 74 -36.56 -10.18 -15.64
N ALA A 75 -36.80 -11.47 -15.38
CA ALA A 75 -36.39 -12.11 -14.13
C ALA A 75 -34.87 -12.13 -13.95
N GLU A 76 -34.12 -12.40 -15.01
CA GLU A 76 -32.65 -12.35 -15.00
C GLU A 76 -32.13 -10.93 -14.73
N VAL A 77 -32.69 -9.92 -15.40
CA VAL A 77 -32.33 -8.51 -15.19
C VAL A 77 -32.62 -8.09 -13.75
N ASN A 78 -33.79 -8.45 -13.21
CA ASN A 78 -34.13 -8.15 -11.82
C ASN A 78 -33.15 -8.81 -10.84
N THR A 79 -32.77 -10.06 -11.09
CA THR A 79 -31.77 -10.77 -10.27
C THR A 79 -30.41 -10.09 -10.31
N LYS A 80 -29.96 -9.64 -11.49
CA LYS A 80 -28.71 -8.89 -11.64
C LYS A 80 -28.78 -7.53 -10.92
N LEU A 81 -29.91 -6.83 -11.01
CA LEU A 81 -30.12 -5.55 -10.34
C LEU A 81 -30.08 -5.70 -8.81
N THR A 82 -30.73 -6.73 -8.26
CA THR A 82 -30.66 -7.04 -6.82
C THR A 82 -29.23 -7.32 -6.38
N ASN A 83 -28.48 -8.15 -7.11
CA ASN A 83 -27.08 -8.44 -6.78
C ASN A 83 -26.21 -7.18 -6.79
N VAL A 84 -26.35 -6.32 -7.81
CA VAL A 84 -25.61 -5.05 -7.88
C VAL A 84 -25.96 -4.15 -6.70
N ASN A 85 -27.24 -4.08 -6.32
CA ASN A 85 -27.68 -3.26 -5.20
C ASN A 85 -27.14 -3.76 -3.86
N GLU A 86 -27.06 -5.08 -3.66
CA GLU A 86 -26.43 -5.70 -2.49
C GLU A 86 -24.92 -5.40 -2.43
N GLN A 87 -24.21 -5.55 -3.54
CA GLN A 87 -22.78 -5.22 -3.62
C GLN A 87 -22.49 -3.74 -3.33
N ILE A 88 -23.29 -2.83 -3.90
CA ILE A 88 -23.17 -1.39 -3.62
C ILE A 88 -23.37 -1.11 -2.12
N SER A 89 -24.34 -1.77 -1.51
CA SER A 89 -24.64 -1.59 -0.08
C SER A 89 -23.50 -2.12 0.81
N ALA A 90 -22.93 -3.28 0.48
CA ALA A 90 -21.78 -3.84 1.19
C ALA A 90 -20.56 -2.92 1.09
N ASN A 91 -20.21 -2.49 -0.13
CA ASN A 91 -19.06 -1.59 -0.36
C ASN A 91 -19.24 -0.24 0.36
N LYS A 92 -20.47 0.27 0.43
CA LYS A 92 -20.76 1.51 1.16
C LYS A 92 -20.47 1.39 2.65
N GLU A 93 -20.84 0.27 3.27
CA GLU A 93 -20.58 0.05 4.70
C GLU A 93 -19.09 -0.20 4.98
N GLU A 94 -18.39 -0.90 4.08
CA GLU A 94 -16.93 -1.06 4.16
C GLU A 94 -16.21 0.29 4.09
N LEU A 95 -16.52 1.12 3.09
CA LEU A 95 -15.95 2.46 2.96
C LEU A 95 -16.22 3.35 4.19
N LYS A 96 -17.40 3.22 4.79
CA LYS A 96 -17.76 3.95 6.01
C LYS A 96 -16.92 3.49 7.20
N SER A 97 -16.67 2.19 7.33
CA SER A 97 -15.78 1.62 8.34
C SER A 97 -14.35 2.12 8.17
N ASP A 98 -13.84 2.10 6.93
CA ASP A 98 -12.49 2.58 6.61
C ASP A 98 -12.31 4.06 6.91
N LEU A 99 -13.28 4.90 6.50
CA LEU A 99 -13.27 6.34 6.82
C LEU A 99 -13.27 6.59 8.32
N LYS A 100 -14.04 5.82 9.10
CA LYS A 100 -14.01 5.90 10.56
C LYS A 100 -12.64 5.52 11.10
N GLY A 101 -12.06 4.42 10.62
CA GLY A 101 -10.72 3.97 11.04
C GLY A 101 -9.60 4.96 10.70
N ILE A 102 -9.71 5.67 9.57
CA ILE A 102 -8.82 6.78 9.22
C ILE A 102 -9.02 7.95 10.19
N GLY A 103 -10.27 8.31 10.49
CA GLY A 103 -10.60 9.35 11.48
C GLY A 103 -9.97 9.08 12.85
N ASP A 104 -10.14 7.86 13.37
CA ASP A 104 -9.58 7.46 14.67
C ASP A 104 -8.04 7.53 14.69
N LYS A 105 -7.39 7.17 13.57
CA LYS A 105 -5.93 7.28 13.42
C LYS A 105 -5.46 8.74 13.38
N LEU A 106 -6.19 9.62 12.70
CA LEU A 106 -5.88 11.06 12.67
C LEU A 106 -6.01 11.67 14.07
N THR A 107 -7.10 11.39 14.79
CA THR A 107 -7.24 11.84 16.19
C THR A 107 -6.11 11.32 17.09
N THR A 108 -5.67 10.08 16.88
CA THR A 108 -4.50 9.53 17.60
C THR A 108 -3.21 10.26 17.26
N MET A 109 -3.04 10.66 16.00
CA MET A 109 -1.87 11.40 15.52
C MET A 109 -1.85 12.81 16.08
N ASP A 110 -2.99 13.51 16.10
CA ASP A 110 -3.13 14.85 16.68
C ASP A 110 -2.70 14.84 18.15
N LYS A 111 -3.19 13.87 18.94
CA LYS A 111 -2.79 13.71 20.34
C LYS A 111 -1.27 13.49 20.49
N LYS A 112 -0.65 12.71 19.61
CA LYS A 112 0.81 12.51 19.65
C LYS A 112 1.60 13.77 19.30
N PHE A 113 1.07 14.62 18.42
CA PHE A 113 1.66 15.92 18.13
C PHE A 113 1.55 16.86 19.32
N GLU A 114 0.38 16.95 19.97
CA GLU A 114 0.22 17.72 21.22
C GLU A 114 1.19 17.25 22.32
N GLU A 115 1.34 15.93 22.50
CA GLU A 115 2.31 15.37 23.44
C GLU A 115 3.76 15.72 23.07
N MET A 116 4.08 15.78 21.78
CA MET A 116 5.41 16.13 21.30
C MET A 116 5.71 17.62 21.49
N GLU A 117 4.74 18.49 21.22
CA GLU A 117 4.83 19.93 21.47
C GLU A 117 5.13 20.19 22.95
N GLY A 118 4.39 19.57 23.87
CA GLY A 118 4.66 19.72 25.32
C GLY A 118 6.03 19.19 25.74
N ARG A 119 6.55 18.14 25.08
CA ARG A 119 7.92 17.64 25.34
C ARG A 119 8.98 18.61 24.83
N ILE A 120 8.76 19.24 23.67
CA ILE A 120 9.67 20.24 23.11
C ILE A 120 9.73 21.45 24.04
N GLU A 121 8.57 21.97 24.45
CA GLU A 121 8.48 23.09 25.41
C GLU A 121 9.21 22.76 26.73
N SER A 122 9.06 21.54 27.25
CA SER A 122 9.81 21.11 28.45
C SER A 122 11.32 21.09 28.24
N VAL A 123 11.80 20.72 27.05
CA VAL A 123 13.24 20.70 26.73
C VAL A 123 13.78 22.10 26.57
N GLU A 124 13.05 23.00 25.90
CA GLU A 124 13.40 24.42 25.76
C GLU A 124 13.57 25.07 27.14
N ASN A 125 12.59 24.89 28.04
CA ASN A 125 12.67 25.39 29.41
C ASN A 125 13.88 24.85 30.19
N LYS A 126 14.21 23.56 30.03
CA LYS A 126 15.40 22.96 30.67
C LYS A 126 16.70 23.53 30.11
N PHE A 127 16.73 23.84 28.82
CA PHE A 127 17.90 24.44 28.18
C PHE A 127 18.13 25.87 28.70
N GLU A 128 17.07 26.67 28.80
CA GLU A 128 17.12 28.03 29.36
C GLU A 128 17.61 28.04 30.83
N ASP A 129 17.14 27.09 31.66
CA ASP A 129 17.62 26.93 33.04
C ASP A 129 19.10 26.51 33.11
N MET A 130 19.54 25.61 32.22
CA MET A 130 20.95 25.23 32.13
C MET A 130 21.84 26.40 31.70
N GLU A 131 21.40 27.17 30.72
CA GLU A 131 22.10 28.36 30.23
C GLU A 131 22.29 29.39 31.36
N SER A 132 21.19 29.74 32.05
CA SER A 132 21.20 30.65 33.20
C SER A 132 22.15 30.17 34.32
N LYS A 133 22.15 28.87 34.63
CA LYS A 133 23.05 28.28 35.63
C LYS A 133 24.51 28.31 35.21
N LEU A 134 24.80 28.09 33.93
CA LEU A 134 26.16 28.16 33.40
C LEU A 134 26.69 29.59 33.46
N GLU A 135 25.88 30.57 33.05
CA GLU A 135 26.23 32.00 33.15
C GLU A 135 26.56 32.40 34.59
N ALA A 136 25.70 32.05 35.55
CA ALA A 136 25.91 32.36 36.96
C ALA A 136 27.19 31.72 37.52
N LYS A 137 27.48 30.46 37.17
CA LYS A 137 28.71 29.77 37.60
C LYS A 137 29.98 30.39 37.00
N ILE A 138 29.93 30.80 35.73
CA ILE A 138 31.06 31.47 35.08
C ILE A 138 31.32 32.82 35.77
N PHE A 139 30.26 33.62 35.97
CA PHE A 139 30.37 34.92 36.63
C PHE A 139 30.97 34.78 38.05
N GLN A 140 30.46 33.85 38.85
CA GLN A 140 30.99 33.60 40.19
C GLN A 140 32.47 33.23 40.16
N LYS A 141 32.86 32.32 39.27
CA LYS A 141 34.26 31.86 39.20
C LYS A 141 35.21 32.95 38.71
N VAL A 142 34.76 33.83 37.82
CA VAL A 142 35.51 35.01 37.37
C VAL A 142 35.68 36.00 38.53
N GLU A 143 34.63 36.24 39.32
CA GLU A 143 34.70 37.11 40.50
C GLU A 143 35.65 36.54 41.57
N ASP A 144 35.54 35.24 41.88
CA ASP A 144 36.42 34.56 42.85
C ASP A 144 37.90 34.69 42.47
N VAL A 145 38.23 34.45 41.18
CA VAL A 145 39.59 34.62 40.66
C VAL A 145 40.03 36.08 40.77
N SER A 146 39.16 37.03 40.43
CA SER A 146 39.46 38.47 40.51
C SER A 146 39.75 38.92 41.94
N ILE A 147 38.98 38.44 42.92
CA ILE A 147 39.19 38.70 44.35
C ILE A 147 40.53 38.11 44.81
N SER A 148 40.83 36.87 44.44
CA SER A 148 42.12 36.23 44.81
C SER A 148 43.32 37.00 44.25
N PHE A 149 43.25 37.42 42.99
CA PHE A 149 44.33 38.16 42.33
C PHE A 149 44.53 39.53 42.98
N ARG A 150 43.44 40.25 43.28
CA ARG A 150 43.49 41.51 44.02
C ARG A 150 44.13 41.32 45.39
N SER A 151 43.76 40.27 46.13
CA SER A 151 44.34 39.97 47.45
C SER A 151 45.85 39.72 47.37
N ASP A 152 46.30 38.91 46.41
CA ASP A 152 47.72 38.58 46.24
C ASP A 152 48.56 39.79 45.81
N LEU A 153 47.98 40.66 44.98
CA LEU A 153 48.61 41.92 44.58
C LEU A 153 48.79 42.88 45.77
N GLU A 154 47.82 42.96 46.68
CA GLU A 154 47.96 43.75 47.92
C GLU A 154 49.00 43.18 48.88
N LYS A 155 49.07 41.85 49.03
CA LYS A 155 50.14 41.20 49.82
C LYS A 155 51.53 41.52 49.26
N LEU A 156 51.68 41.52 47.92
CA LEU A 156 52.95 41.88 47.26
C LEU A 156 53.30 43.35 47.48
N LYS A 157 52.35 44.28 47.34
CA LYS A 157 52.58 45.71 47.63
C LYS A 157 53.03 45.93 49.07
N GLN A 158 52.38 45.29 50.03
CA GLN A 158 52.72 45.41 51.45
C GLN A 158 54.17 44.97 51.69
N LYS A 159 54.58 43.81 51.16
CA LYS A 159 55.95 43.30 51.27
C LYS A 159 57.00 44.25 50.68
N VAL A 160 56.69 44.91 49.58
CA VAL A 160 57.60 45.90 48.95
C VAL A 160 57.71 47.18 49.79
N MET A 161 56.61 47.64 50.39
CA MET A 161 56.61 48.88 51.20
C MET A 161 57.26 48.74 52.58
N THR A 162 57.21 47.56 53.21
CA THR A 162 57.72 47.37 54.59
C THR A 162 59.24 47.18 54.70
N GLY A 163 60.00 47.27 53.61
CA GLY A 163 61.46 47.30 53.64
C GLY A 163 62.15 46.09 54.30
N GLN A 164 61.42 44.98 54.52
CA GLN A 164 61.99 43.69 54.90
C GLN A 164 62.63 43.04 53.67
N GLY A 165 63.67 43.67 53.16
CA GLY A 165 64.60 43.06 52.25
C GLY A 165 65.52 42.13 53.04
N ASP A 166 64.98 40.98 53.48
CA ASP A 166 65.85 39.80 53.46
C ASP A 166 66.18 39.62 51.99
N GLU A 167 67.47 39.75 51.70
CA GLU A 167 68.13 39.55 50.42
C GLU A 167 67.27 38.65 49.53
N PHE A 168 66.62 39.24 48.50
CA PHE A 168 65.79 38.50 47.56
C PHE A 168 66.72 37.59 46.76
N LYS A 169 67.10 36.47 47.37
CA LYS A 169 67.71 35.36 46.69
C LYS A 169 66.60 34.84 45.81
N PHE A 170 66.75 35.08 44.51
CA PHE A 170 66.21 34.17 43.53
C PHE A 170 66.87 32.81 43.79
N GLN A 171 66.37 32.09 44.78
CA GLN A 171 66.55 30.66 44.86
C GLN A 171 65.67 30.16 43.73
N ALA A 172 66.29 29.95 42.57
CA ALA A 172 65.67 29.20 41.49
C ALA A 172 65.00 27.99 42.16
N PRO A 173 63.66 27.85 42.08
CA PRO A 173 62.93 26.99 43.01
C PRO A 173 63.29 25.51 42.89
N TYR A 174 64.16 25.14 41.96
CA TYR A 174 64.70 23.81 41.82
C TYR A 174 66.15 23.93 41.36
N SER A 175 67.12 23.66 42.24
CA SER A 175 68.34 23.02 41.75
C SER A 175 67.88 21.69 41.15
N LYS A 176 67.64 21.71 39.84
CA LYS A 176 67.16 20.56 39.07
C LYS A 176 68.03 19.35 39.46
N PRO A 177 67.46 18.28 40.03
CA PRO A 177 68.21 17.05 40.20
C PRO A 177 68.82 16.71 38.83
N SER A 178 70.12 16.52 38.75
CA SER A 178 70.75 15.99 37.54
C SER A 178 70.99 14.51 37.79
N ILE A 179 69.88 13.78 37.93
CA ILE A 179 69.95 12.32 38.08
C ILE A 179 70.39 11.78 36.73
N LYS A 180 71.62 11.24 36.69
CA LYS A 180 72.18 10.66 35.48
C LYS A 180 71.46 9.35 35.18
N LEU A 181 70.92 9.27 33.98
CA LEU A 181 70.36 8.05 33.43
C LEU A 181 71.49 7.06 33.15
N SER A 182 71.28 5.79 33.50
CA SER A 182 72.24 4.72 33.16
C SER A 182 72.11 4.36 31.68
N THR A 183 73.20 3.94 31.05
CA THR A 183 73.15 3.48 29.64
C THR A 183 72.50 2.11 29.54
N TYR A 184 71.68 1.89 28.51
CA TYR A 184 71.10 0.59 28.19
C TYR A 184 72.04 -0.18 27.25
N ASP A 185 72.47 -1.36 27.69
CA ASP A 185 73.44 -2.23 27.02
C ASP A 185 72.80 -3.48 26.38
N GLY A 186 71.46 -3.57 26.37
CA GLY A 186 70.72 -4.69 25.80
C GLY A 186 70.67 -5.96 26.65
N LYS A 187 71.33 -6.00 27.83
CA LYS A 187 71.36 -7.21 28.69
C LYS A 187 70.28 -7.23 29.76
N SER A 188 69.79 -6.05 30.15
CA SER A 188 68.70 -5.90 31.13
C SER A 188 67.34 -5.81 30.43
N SER A 189 66.24 -6.11 31.13
CA SER A 189 64.89 -6.01 30.55
C SER A 189 64.56 -4.57 30.13
N TRP A 190 64.15 -4.39 28.87
CA TRP A 190 63.74 -3.10 28.30
C TRP A 190 62.61 -2.40 29.07
N GLN A 191 61.69 -3.17 29.64
CA GLN A 191 60.59 -2.62 30.44
C GLN A 191 61.12 -1.97 31.73
N VAL A 192 62.07 -2.62 32.40
CA VAL A 192 62.72 -2.08 33.60
C VAL A 192 63.46 -0.79 33.26
N TYR A 193 64.13 -0.77 32.11
CA TYR A 193 64.81 0.42 31.61
C TYR A 193 63.85 1.58 31.33
N LYS A 194 62.72 1.34 30.64
CA LYS A 194 61.69 2.38 30.42
C LYS A 194 61.14 2.96 31.72
N THR A 195 60.91 2.12 32.72
CA THR A 195 60.41 2.59 34.02
C THR A 195 61.43 3.51 34.69
N GLN A 196 62.72 3.12 34.71
CA GLN A 196 63.78 3.97 35.23
C GLN A 196 63.91 5.27 34.44
N PHE A 197 63.83 5.19 33.11
CA PHE A 197 63.85 6.33 32.21
C PHE A 197 62.73 7.33 32.54
N SER A 198 61.48 6.86 32.66
CA SER A 198 60.34 7.73 32.99
C SER A 198 60.49 8.38 34.37
N ILE A 199 60.95 7.62 35.38
CA ILE A 199 61.20 8.16 36.73
C ILE A 199 62.24 9.28 36.68
N VAL A 200 63.36 9.06 35.99
CA VAL A 200 64.43 10.07 35.85
C VAL A 200 63.95 11.27 35.03
N ALA A 201 63.18 11.03 33.97
CA ALA A 201 62.64 12.09 33.11
C ALA A 201 61.65 12.98 33.87
N ASP A 202 60.81 12.41 34.72
CA ASP A 202 59.84 13.16 35.51
C ASP A 202 60.52 13.87 36.69
N ALA A 203 61.48 13.21 37.36
CA ALA A 203 62.29 13.83 38.41
C ALA A 203 63.13 15.00 37.89
N ASN A 204 63.61 14.91 36.65
CA ASN A 204 64.34 15.96 35.96
C ASN A 204 63.41 16.86 35.12
N GLN A 205 62.07 16.74 35.21
CA GLN A 205 61.11 17.53 34.41
C GLN A 205 61.52 17.70 32.94
N TRP A 206 61.90 16.61 32.28
CA TRP A 206 62.27 16.63 30.87
C TRP A 206 61.03 16.84 30.00
N ASP A 207 61.09 17.78 29.07
CA ASP A 207 60.10 17.89 28.00
C ASP A 207 60.25 16.75 26.98
N SER A 208 59.27 16.60 26.10
CA SER A 208 59.23 15.52 25.11
C SER A 208 60.49 15.48 24.22
N GLN A 209 61.07 16.63 23.90
CA GLN A 209 62.26 16.72 23.06
C GLN A 209 63.51 16.23 23.83
N THR A 210 63.66 16.64 25.07
CA THR A 210 64.75 16.21 25.96
C THR A 210 64.66 14.72 26.26
N LYS A 211 63.44 14.18 26.45
CA LYS A 211 63.21 12.73 26.60
C LYS A 211 63.71 11.97 25.36
N ALA A 212 63.40 12.42 24.15
CA ALA A 212 63.86 11.76 22.93
C ALA A 212 65.41 11.78 22.79
N CYS A 213 66.04 12.93 23.02
CA CYS A 213 67.50 13.07 22.92
C CYS A 213 68.23 12.21 23.98
N GLN A 214 67.75 12.20 25.22
CA GLN A 214 68.36 11.39 26.28
C GLN A 214 68.14 9.89 26.06
N LEU A 215 66.98 9.50 25.51
CA LEU A 215 66.74 8.11 25.15
C LEU A 215 67.72 7.66 24.06
N ALA A 216 67.88 8.43 22.98
CA ALA A 216 68.84 8.13 21.92
C ALA A 216 70.29 8.08 22.45
N ALA A 217 70.69 9.03 23.29
CA ALA A 217 72.04 9.08 23.86
C ALA A 217 72.34 7.95 24.87
N SER A 218 71.30 7.37 25.46
CA SER A 218 71.44 6.33 26.49
C SER A 218 71.61 4.92 25.93
N LEU A 219 71.30 4.69 24.66
CA LEU A 219 71.46 3.41 23.97
C LEU A 219 72.93 3.24 23.53
N ARG A 220 73.54 2.07 23.75
CA ARG A 220 74.88 1.74 23.23
C ARG A 220 74.89 0.40 22.50
N ALA A 221 75.86 0.25 21.59
CA ALA A 221 76.11 -0.94 20.77
C ALA A 221 74.86 -1.34 19.95
N ASP A 222 74.58 -2.63 19.76
CA ASP A 222 73.50 -3.15 18.90
C ASP A 222 72.07 -2.66 19.27
N ALA A 223 71.90 -1.94 20.39
CA ALA A 223 70.65 -1.31 20.78
C ALA A 223 70.40 0.06 20.11
N ALA A 224 71.39 0.63 19.40
CA ALA A 224 71.25 1.89 18.68
C ALA A 224 70.51 1.74 17.32
N ASP A 225 70.45 0.53 16.75
CA ASP A 225 69.82 0.23 15.45
C ASP A 225 68.29 0.03 15.51
N ILE A 226 67.66 0.22 16.69
CA ILE A 226 66.23 -0.04 16.92
C ILE A 226 65.38 1.26 16.90
N LEU A 227 66.01 2.44 16.75
CA LEU A 227 65.33 3.73 16.57
C LEU A 227 65.26 4.13 15.11
#